data_AF-A0A3B9WSW5-F1
#
_entry.id   AF-A0A3B9WSW5-F1
#
_cell.length_a   1.000
_cell.length_b   1.000
_cell.length_c   1.000
_cell.angle_alpha   90.00
_cell.angle_beta   90.00
_cell.angle_gamma   90.00
#
_symmetry.space_group_name_H-M   'P 1'
#
loop_
_entity.id
_entity.type
_entity.pdbx_description
1 polymer ?
#
loop_
_entity_poly.entity_id
_entity_poly.type
_entity_poly.pdbx_seq_one_letter_code
_entity_poly.pdbx_strand_id
1 'polypeptide(L)'
;MADNNNSNKNDQNGGGPKMPKNRQTIMILLIAALVTLLLLSYFRGIVNSASSQKVSYDEFIEMVMDGEVESVTISNDIITITPKLQNNPYVKQTYYTVRVEDLTLANRLLEAGIRFEQEETSSTDTIVYMIVSYILPIVLVWVLLSFLMNRMSKGGGIMGVGRSNAKIYVQKETGVTFKDVAGQEEAKESLQEVVDFLHNPGKYIEIGAKLPKGALLVGPPGTGKTLLARAVAGEAHVPFFSLAGSDFVEMYVGVGASRVR
;
A
#
# COMPACT_ATOMS: atom_id res chain seq x y z
N MET A 1 -32.48 4.96 52.90
CA MET A 1 -31.05 4.60 52.98
C MET A 1 -30.61 4.20 51.57
N ALA A 2 -29.81 4.95 50.82
CA ALA A 2 -28.41 5.35 51.08
C ALA A 2 -27.53 4.09 51.19
N ASP A 3 -26.41 3.84 50.49
CA ASP A 3 -25.40 4.61 49.74
C ASP A 3 -24.73 3.61 48.76
N ASN A 4 -24.35 3.91 47.51
CA ASN A 4 -23.18 4.67 47.02
C ASN A 4 -21.79 4.22 47.54
N ASN A 5 -20.92 3.80 46.59
CA ASN A 5 -19.45 3.93 46.52
C ASN A 5 -18.93 2.84 45.55
N ASN A 6 -18.60 3.09 44.28
CA ASN A 6 -17.64 4.02 43.67
C ASN A 6 -16.22 4.00 44.25
N SER A 7 -15.26 3.57 43.42
CA SER A 7 -13.82 3.95 43.31
C SER A 7 -13.05 2.72 42.80
N ASN A 8 -12.04 2.78 41.93
CA ASN A 8 -11.34 3.81 41.16
C ASN A 8 -10.49 3.02 40.12
N LYS A 9 -10.52 3.34 38.83
CA LYS A 9 -9.57 4.19 38.07
C LYS A 9 -8.18 3.59 37.74
N ASN A 10 -7.84 3.83 36.47
CA ASN A 10 -6.51 3.97 35.83
C ASN A 10 -5.80 2.66 35.46
N ASP A 11 -5.22 2.49 34.26
CA ASP A 11 -4.41 3.44 33.50
C ASP A 11 -4.66 3.49 31.99
N GLN A 12 -4.53 4.71 31.47
CA GLN A 12 -4.33 5.04 30.07
C GLN A 12 -2.89 4.69 29.67
N ASN A 13 -2.68 4.17 28.46
CA ASN A 13 -1.47 4.51 27.73
C ASN A 13 -1.71 4.61 26.23
N GLY A 14 -1.07 5.61 25.62
CA GLY A 14 -1.49 6.30 24.41
C GLY A 14 -1.44 5.47 23.13
N GLY A 15 -2.51 5.57 22.35
CA GLY A 15 -2.54 5.20 20.95
C GLY A 15 -3.30 6.28 20.21
N GLY A 16 -2.58 7.10 19.42
CA GLY A 16 -3.18 8.13 18.58
C GLY A 16 -4.36 7.58 17.75
N PRO A 17 -5.27 8.45 17.28
CA PRO A 17 -6.55 8.03 16.73
C PRO A 17 -6.34 7.06 15.56
N LYS A 18 -6.66 5.77 15.79
CA LYS A 18 -6.67 4.75 14.74
C LYS A 18 -7.75 5.15 13.74
N MET A 19 -7.34 5.79 12.64
CA MET A 19 -8.27 6.18 11.58
C MET A 19 -9.02 4.95 11.07
N PRO A 20 -10.35 5.03 10.88
CA PRO A 20 -11.13 3.91 10.38
C PRO A 20 -10.56 3.46 9.03
N LYS A 21 -10.50 2.14 8.83
CA LYS A 21 -9.80 1.46 7.71
C LYS A 21 -10.08 2.09 6.34
N ASN A 22 -11.30 2.60 6.11
CA ASN A 22 -11.68 3.28 4.86
C ASN A 22 -11.08 4.69 4.72
N ARG A 23 -10.89 5.45 5.81
CA ARG A 23 -10.25 6.78 5.76
C ARG A 23 -8.77 6.71 5.41
N GLN A 24 -8.06 5.65 5.83
CA GLN A 24 -6.65 5.46 5.46
C GLN A 24 -6.50 5.12 3.98
N THR A 25 -7.36 4.26 3.43
CA THR A 25 -7.37 3.95 1.99
C THR A 25 -7.71 5.18 1.16
N ILE A 26 -8.68 5.98 1.60
CA ILE A 26 -9.03 7.26 0.95
C ILE A 26 -7.86 8.24 1.00
N MET A 27 -7.16 8.38 2.13
CA MET A 27 -5.97 9.23 2.23
C MET A 27 -4.85 8.78 1.28
N ILE A 28 -4.58 7.48 1.18
CA ILE A 28 -3.57 6.95 0.25
C ILE A 28 -3.97 7.23 -1.21
N LEU A 29 -5.24 7.06 -1.57
CA LEU A 29 -5.75 7.39 -2.90
C LEU A 29 -5.61 8.87 -3.21
N LEU A 30 -5.90 9.75 -2.25
CA LEU A 30 -5.76 11.20 -2.41
C LEU A 30 -4.29 11.60 -2.60
N ILE A 31 -3.38 11.02 -1.82
CA ILE A 31 -1.94 11.27 -1.97
C ILE A 31 -1.45 10.76 -3.32
N ALA A 32 -1.86 9.56 -3.74
CA ALA A 32 -1.50 9.02 -5.05
C ALA A 32 -2.00 9.90 -6.19
N ALA A 33 -3.26 10.35 -6.14
CA ALA A 33 -3.83 11.26 -7.14
C ALA A 33 -3.09 12.61 -7.18
N LEU A 34 -2.73 13.17 -6.04
CA LEU A 34 -1.94 14.40 -5.95
C LEU A 34 -0.56 14.22 -6.60
N VAL A 35 0.12 13.12 -6.30
CA VAL A 35 1.44 12.80 -6.88
C VAL A 35 1.32 12.60 -8.39
N THR A 36 0.30 11.87 -8.86
CA THR A 36 0.06 11.70 -10.30
C THR A 36 -0.18 13.04 -10.99
N LEU A 37 -0.98 13.93 -10.39
CA LEU A 37 -1.22 15.26 -10.94
C LEU A 37 0.08 16.08 -11.04
N LEU A 38 0.92 16.02 -10.00
CA LEU A 38 2.23 16.67 -9.95
C LEU A 38 3.16 16.13 -11.04
N LEU A 39 3.23 14.80 -11.19
CA LEU A 39 4.05 14.14 -12.20
C LEU A 39 3.57 14.47 -13.62
N LEU A 40 2.27 14.47 -13.87
CA LEU A 40 1.70 14.87 -15.17
C LEU A 40 1.99 16.33 -15.48
N SER A 41 1.86 17.23 -14.49
CA SER A 41 2.19 18.64 -14.66
C SER A 41 3.67 18.84 -15.00
N TYR A 42 4.56 18.13 -14.31
CA TYR A 42 5.99 18.21 -14.54
C TYR A 42 6.39 17.63 -15.89
N PHE A 43 5.87 16.45 -16.23
CA PHE A 43 6.12 15.79 -17.51
C PHE A 43 5.63 16.64 -18.69
N ARG A 44 4.44 17.24 -18.58
CA ARG A 44 3.92 18.15 -19.61
C ARG A 44 4.77 19.42 -19.74
N GLY A 45 5.26 19.96 -18.63
CA GLY A 45 6.21 21.07 -18.64
C GLY A 45 7.47 20.75 -19.45
N ILE A 46 8.03 19.55 -19.27
CA ILE A 46 9.19 19.09 -20.05
C ILE A 46 8.84 18.91 -21.53
N VAL A 47 7.73 18.24 -21.85
CA VAL A 47 7.32 17.99 -23.24
C VAL A 47 7.04 19.30 -23.97
N ASN A 48 6.31 20.23 -23.35
CA ASN A 48 6.02 21.54 -23.94
C ASN A 48 7.30 22.38 -24.11
N SER A 49 8.23 22.32 -23.15
CA SER A 49 9.51 23.07 -23.24
C SER A 49 10.46 22.48 -24.29
N ALA A 50 10.38 21.18 -24.56
CA ALA A 50 11.20 20.52 -25.58
C ALA A 50 10.64 20.70 -27.01
N SER A 51 9.36 21.07 -27.13
CA SER A 51 8.63 21.13 -28.39
C SER A 51 8.39 22.57 -28.88
N SER A 52 8.46 23.58 -28.00
CA SER A 52 8.13 24.97 -28.34
C SER A 52 9.33 25.91 -28.14
N GLN A 53 9.86 26.46 -29.23
CA GLN A 53 10.96 27.43 -29.19
C GLN A 53 10.48 28.82 -29.60
N LYS A 54 10.95 29.86 -28.88
CA LYS A 54 10.64 31.25 -29.21
C LYS A 54 11.59 31.74 -30.29
N VAL A 55 11.03 32.30 -31.36
CA VAL A 55 11.77 32.95 -32.46
C VAL A 55 11.39 34.42 -32.53
N SER A 56 12.27 35.26 -33.07
CA SER A 56 11.94 36.67 -33.33
C SER A 56 10.95 36.78 -34.51
N TYR A 57 10.31 37.94 -34.67
CA TYR A 57 9.36 38.13 -35.78
C TYR A 57 10.10 38.19 -37.13
N ASP A 58 11.26 38.82 -37.14
CA ASP A 58 12.22 38.84 -38.25
C ASP A 58 12.65 37.43 -38.67
N GLU A 59 13.10 36.60 -37.73
CA GLU A 59 13.48 35.20 -37.98
C GLU A 59 12.29 34.38 -38.52
N PHE A 60 11.08 34.65 -38.04
CA PHE A 60 9.88 34.04 -38.62
C PHE A 60 9.65 34.43 -40.08
N ILE A 61 9.82 35.70 -40.44
CA ILE A 61 9.70 36.15 -41.83
C ILE A 61 10.79 35.51 -42.70
N GLU A 62 12.02 35.40 -42.21
CA GLU A 62 13.09 34.68 -42.91
C GLU A 62 12.72 33.22 -43.16
N MET A 63 12.25 32.48 -42.14
CA MET A 63 11.80 31.09 -42.28
C MET A 63 10.64 30.92 -43.29
N VAL A 64 9.75 31.92 -43.39
CA VAL A 64 8.68 31.95 -44.39
C VAL A 64 9.24 32.14 -45.79
N MET A 65 10.21 33.05 -45.96
CA MET A 65 10.86 33.33 -47.25
C MET A 65 11.72 32.14 -47.72
N ASP A 66 12.40 31.46 -46.80
CA ASP A 66 13.21 30.27 -47.07
C ASP A 66 12.35 29.01 -47.32
N GLY A 67 11.03 29.12 -47.14
CA GLY A 67 10.07 28.06 -47.42
C GLY A 67 10.13 26.91 -46.42
N GLU A 68 10.67 27.14 -45.22
CA GLU A 68 10.83 26.14 -44.16
C GLU A 68 9.53 25.89 -43.38
N VAL A 69 8.53 26.77 -43.54
CA VAL A 69 7.25 26.74 -42.83
C VAL A 69 6.19 25.94 -43.60
N GLU A 70 5.50 25.03 -42.92
CA GLU A 70 4.38 24.24 -43.46
C GLU A 70 3.04 24.93 -43.23
N SER A 71 2.80 25.37 -41.99
CA SER A 71 1.57 26.04 -41.59
C SER A 71 1.79 27.06 -40.49
N VAL A 72 0.91 28.06 -40.46
CA VAL A 72 0.91 29.14 -39.47
C VAL A 72 -0.45 29.23 -38.82
N THR A 73 -0.50 29.14 -37.49
CA THR A 73 -1.71 29.33 -36.71
C THR A 73 -1.63 30.68 -36.01
N ILE A 74 -2.54 31.58 -36.37
CA ILE A 74 -2.58 32.94 -35.81
C ILE A 74 -3.56 32.94 -34.63
N SER A 75 -3.01 33.13 -33.45
CA SER A 75 -3.76 33.29 -32.20
C SER A 75 -3.89 34.78 -31.86
N ASN A 76 -4.59 35.13 -30.76
CA ASN A 76 -4.79 36.54 -30.40
C ASN A 76 -3.47 37.24 -30.04
N ASP A 77 -2.60 36.59 -29.26
CA ASP A 77 -1.34 37.18 -28.76
C ASP A 77 -0.07 36.62 -29.41
N ILE A 78 -0.14 35.41 -29.97
CA ILE A 78 1.01 34.68 -30.52
C ILE A 78 0.71 34.11 -31.89
N ILE A 79 1.77 33.94 -32.69
CA ILE A 79 1.75 33.22 -33.95
C ILE A 79 2.51 31.92 -33.73
N THR A 80 1.84 30.78 -33.94
CA THR A 80 2.42 29.45 -33.84
C THR A 80 2.83 28.98 -35.24
N ILE A 81 4.07 28.52 -35.37
CA ILE A 81 4.72 28.19 -36.64
C ILE A 81 5.04 26.70 -36.61
N THR A 82 4.58 25.98 -37.63
CA THR A 82 4.89 24.56 -37.82
C THR A 82 5.89 24.41 -38.97
N PRO A 83 7.13 23.94 -38.72
CA PRO A 83 8.13 23.72 -39.77
C PRO A 83 7.81 22.45 -40.57
N LYS A 84 8.19 22.44 -41.86
CA LYS A 84 8.07 21.27 -42.76
C LYS A 84 8.96 20.10 -42.33
N LEU A 85 10.12 20.40 -41.76
CA LEU A 85 11.10 19.41 -41.31
C LEU A 85 10.90 19.11 -39.82
N GLN A 86 10.37 17.93 -39.51
CA GLN A 86 10.26 17.45 -38.14
C GLN A 86 11.39 16.47 -37.84
N ASN A 87 12.29 16.86 -36.95
CA ASN A 87 13.44 16.05 -36.54
C ASN A 87 13.03 14.79 -35.73
N ASN A 88 11.81 14.73 -35.19
CA ASN A 88 11.34 13.60 -34.39
C ASN A 88 9.88 13.23 -34.70
N PRO A 89 9.57 11.98 -35.09
CA PRO A 89 8.20 11.54 -35.36
C PRO A 89 7.29 11.50 -34.12
N TYR A 90 7.85 11.52 -32.91
CA TYR A 90 7.10 11.49 -31.66
C TYR A 90 6.87 12.87 -31.04
N VAL A 91 7.64 13.89 -31.44
CA VAL A 91 7.57 15.25 -30.90
C VAL A 91 7.55 16.24 -32.05
N LYS A 92 6.37 16.82 -32.34
CA LYS A 92 6.25 17.92 -33.29
C LYS A 92 6.97 19.14 -32.72
N GLN A 93 8.03 19.60 -33.39
CA GLN A 93 8.67 20.86 -33.05
C GLN A 93 7.82 22.00 -33.60
N THR A 94 7.56 23.01 -32.77
CA THR A 94 6.80 24.21 -33.11
C THR A 94 7.59 25.42 -32.66
N TYR A 95 7.53 26.49 -33.44
CA TYR A 95 8.08 27.78 -33.06
C TYR A 95 6.94 28.73 -32.73
N TYR A 96 7.19 29.71 -31.87
CA TYR A 96 6.21 30.78 -31.64
C TYR A 96 6.88 32.14 -31.62
N THR A 97 6.16 33.13 -32.13
CA THR A 97 6.54 34.55 -32.06
C THR A 97 5.38 35.37 -31.52
N VAL A 98 5.69 36.53 -30.93
CA VAL A 98 4.66 37.46 -30.46
C VAL A 98 4.05 38.13 -31.68
N ARG A 99 2.72 38.26 -31.68
CA ARG A 99 2.03 38.87 -32.80
C ARG A 99 2.43 40.35 -32.94
N VAL A 100 2.95 40.69 -34.12
CA VAL A 100 3.18 42.08 -34.55
C VAL A 100 2.04 42.47 -35.48
N GLU A 101 1.51 43.69 -35.33
CA GLU A 101 0.49 44.23 -36.23
C GLU A 101 1.10 44.49 -37.61
N ASP A 102 1.05 43.48 -38.46
CA ASP A 102 1.56 43.53 -39.82
C ASP A 102 0.45 43.21 -40.84
N LEU A 103 0.01 44.24 -41.55
CA LEU A 103 -1.05 44.16 -42.56
C LEU A 103 -0.63 43.38 -43.83
N THR A 104 0.67 43.13 -44.01
CA THR A 104 1.23 42.48 -45.20
C THR A 104 1.52 41.00 -45.01
N LEU A 105 1.43 40.49 -43.77
CA LEU A 105 1.74 39.10 -43.43
C LEU A 105 0.86 38.09 -44.18
N ALA A 106 -0.45 38.34 -44.27
CA ALA A 106 -1.38 37.44 -44.96
C ALA A 106 -1.03 37.29 -46.46
N ASN A 107 -0.62 38.37 -47.12
CA ASN A 107 -0.21 38.34 -48.51
C ASN A 107 1.09 37.53 -48.69
N ARG A 108 2.08 37.70 -47.81
CA ARG A 108 3.33 36.92 -47.86
C ARG A 108 3.09 35.43 -47.64
N LEU A 109 2.20 35.06 -46.73
CA LEU A 109 1.86 33.65 -46.49
C LEU A 109 1.14 33.03 -47.70
N LEU A 110 0.25 33.78 -48.35
CA LEU A 110 -0.42 33.36 -49.59
C LEU A 110 0.56 33.19 -50.75
N GLU A 111 1.48 34.15 -50.95
CA GLU A 111 2.52 34.08 -51.98
C GLU A 111 3.48 32.91 -51.78
N ALA A 112 3.81 32.59 -50.52
CA ALA A 112 4.62 31.43 -50.15
C ALA A 112 3.85 30.09 -50.21
N GLY A 113 2.54 30.12 -50.48
CA GLY A 113 1.69 28.92 -50.52
C GLY A 113 1.51 28.24 -49.16
N ILE A 114 1.71 28.97 -48.07
CA ILE A 114 1.62 28.46 -46.69
C ILE A 114 0.16 28.48 -46.24
N ARG A 115 -0.30 27.37 -45.65
CA ARG A 115 -1.63 27.32 -45.04
C ARG A 115 -1.62 28.10 -43.74
N PHE A 116 -2.48 29.11 -43.63
CA PHE A 116 -2.67 29.83 -42.38
C PHE A 116 -4.13 29.81 -41.95
N GLU A 117 -4.33 29.61 -40.65
CA GLU A 117 -5.64 29.54 -40.02
C GLU A 117 -5.64 30.40 -38.76
N GLN A 118 -6.79 31.01 -38.45
CA GLN A 118 -6.97 31.69 -37.17
C GLN A 118 -7.50 30.68 -36.15
N GLU A 119 -6.88 30.62 -34.99
CA GLU A 119 -7.32 29.73 -33.92
C GLU A 119 -8.58 30.31 -33.25
N GLU A 120 -9.76 29.89 -33.73
CA GLU A 120 -10.99 30.07 -32.96
C GLU A 120 -10.99 29.04 -31.83
N THR A 121 -10.33 29.39 -30.71
CA THR A 121 -10.45 28.58 -29.49
C THR A 121 -11.86 28.72 -28.93
N SER A 122 -12.76 27.89 -29.44
CA SER A 122 -14.08 27.72 -28.85
C SER A 122 -13.91 27.26 -27.41
N SER A 123 -14.54 27.95 -26.46
CA SER A 123 -14.43 27.62 -25.04
C SER A 123 -14.79 26.16 -24.74
N THR A 124 -15.63 25.56 -25.58
CA THR A 124 -15.96 24.13 -25.56
C THR A 124 -14.75 23.24 -25.79
N ASP A 125 -13.89 23.54 -26.76
CA ASP A 125 -12.71 22.72 -27.08
C ASP A 125 -11.68 22.77 -25.97
N THR A 126 -11.51 23.95 -25.35
CA THR A 126 -10.65 24.09 -24.16
C THR A 126 -11.18 23.26 -22.99
N ILE A 127 -12.47 23.27 -22.72
CA ILE A 127 -13.08 22.48 -21.64
C ILE A 127 -12.96 20.99 -21.92
N VAL A 128 -13.23 20.55 -23.15
CA VAL A 128 -13.09 19.15 -23.57
C VAL A 128 -11.63 18.70 -23.42
N TYR A 129 -10.67 19.51 -23.87
CA TYR A 129 -9.25 19.23 -23.68
C TYR A 129 -8.87 19.13 -22.21
N MET A 130 -9.38 20.03 -21.35
CA MET A 130 -9.12 19.96 -19.91
C MET A 130 -9.71 18.67 -19.29
N ILE A 131 -10.93 18.30 -19.64
CA ILE A 131 -11.57 17.07 -19.12
C ILE A 131 -10.78 15.84 -19.56
N VAL A 132 -10.53 15.71 -20.86
CA VAL A 132 -9.82 14.54 -21.42
C VAL A 132 -8.38 14.49 -20.90
N SER A 133 -7.71 15.63 -20.77
CA SER A 133 -6.30 15.64 -20.38
C SER A 133 -6.07 15.51 -18.87
N TYR A 134 -6.99 15.98 -18.02
CA TYR A 134 -6.80 15.96 -16.57
C TYR A 134 -7.68 14.92 -15.88
N ILE A 135 -8.97 14.83 -16.24
CA ILE A 135 -9.92 13.93 -15.56
C ILE A 135 -9.68 12.47 -15.96
N LEU A 136 -9.49 12.18 -17.26
CA LEU A 136 -9.26 10.82 -17.76
C LEU A 136 -8.10 10.10 -17.04
N PRO A 137 -6.87 10.64 -16.96
CA PRO A 137 -5.76 9.95 -16.29
C PRO A 137 -5.98 9.80 -14.77
N ILE A 138 -6.62 10.77 -14.11
CA ILE A 138 -6.95 10.67 -12.68
C ILE A 138 -7.92 9.51 -12.45
N VAL A 139 -8.98 9.43 -13.25
CA VAL A 139 -9.97 8.34 -13.16
C VAL A 139 -9.33 6.99 -13.47
N LEU A 140 -8.47 6.91 -14.49
CA LEU A 140 -7.76 5.68 -14.85
C LEU A 140 -6.88 5.19 -13.70
N VAL A 141 -6.07 6.08 -13.11
CA VAL A 141 -5.22 5.75 -11.96
C VAL A 141 -6.07 5.37 -10.74
N TRP A 142 -7.18 6.07 -10.49
CA TRP A 142 -8.08 5.74 -9.40
C TRP A 142 -8.71 4.35 -9.55
N VAL A 143 -9.19 4.00 -10.74
CA VAL A 143 -9.73 2.65 -11.04
C VAL A 143 -8.64 1.60 -10.91
N LEU A 144 -7.44 1.85 -11.45
CA LEU A 144 -6.30 0.92 -11.37
C LEU A 144 -5.85 0.67 -9.93
N LEU A 145 -5.68 1.73 -9.13
CA LEU A 145 -5.31 1.61 -7.72
C LEU A 145 -6.41 0.95 -6.90
N SER A 146 -7.68 1.27 -7.16
CA SER A 146 -8.82 0.64 -6.49
C SER A 146 -8.87 -0.86 -6.78
N PHE A 147 -8.67 -1.26 -8.04
CA PHE A 147 -8.57 -2.66 -8.43
C PHE A 147 -7.39 -3.37 -7.75
N LEU A 148 -6.21 -2.75 -7.73
CA LEU A 148 -5.01 -3.30 -7.11
C LEU A 148 -5.14 -3.43 -5.59
N MET A 149 -5.69 -2.42 -4.92
CA MET A 149 -5.92 -2.44 -3.47
C MET A 149 -7.00 -3.44 -3.08
N ASN A 150 -8.05 -3.61 -3.90
CA ASN A 150 -9.05 -4.65 -3.67
C ASN A 150 -8.46 -6.05 -3.80
N ARG A 151 -7.41 -6.23 -4.62
CA ARG A 151 -6.65 -7.48 -4.73
C ARG A 151 -5.65 -7.69 -3.59
N MET A 152 -4.93 -6.65 -3.15
CA MET A 152 -3.99 -6.74 -2.03
C MET A 152 -4.66 -6.80 -0.66
N SER A 153 -5.82 -6.17 -0.47
CA SER A 153 -6.55 -6.20 0.81
C SER A 153 -7.14 -7.59 1.13
N LYS A 154 -7.29 -8.48 0.14
CA LYS A 154 -7.67 -9.88 0.36
C LYS A 154 -6.46 -10.79 0.67
N GLY A 155 -5.22 -10.33 0.49
CA GLY A 155 -4.00 -11.14 0.64
C GLY A 155 -3.04 -10.69 1.75
N GLY A 156 -3.45 -9.76 2.62
CA GLY A 156 -2.55 -9.19 3.64
C GLY A 156 -1.57 -8.20 3.00
N GLY A 157 -2.01 -6.96 2.78
CA GLY A 157 -1.19 -5.91 2.18
C GLY A 157 0.04 -5.53 3.03
N ILE A 158 0.85 -4.62 2.49
CA ILE A 158 2.11 -4.08 3.05
C ILE A 158 2.01 -3.61 4.53
N MET A 159 0.81 -3.33 5.03
CA MET A 159 0.56 -2.97 6.43
C MET A 159 0.23 -4.17 7.36
N GLY A 160 0.36 -5.39 6.86
CA GLY A 160 0.19 -6.65 7.59
C GLY A 160 1.48 -7.22 8.19
N VAL A 161 2.63 -6.62 7.88
CA VAL A 161 3.92 -6.98 8.48
C VAL A 161 3.88 -6.58 9.96
N GLY A 162 3.65 -7.56 10.84
CA GLY A 162 3.67 -7.36 12.30
C GLY A 162 2.38 -7.66 13.06
N ARG A 163 1.28 -8.05 12.40
CA ARG A 163 0.18 -8.69 13.16
C ARG A 163 0.48 -10.18 13.28
N SER A 164 0.70 -10.62 14.51
CA SER A 164 0.69 -12.04 14.90
C SER A 164 -0.58 -12.70 14.35
N ASN A 165 -0.48 -13.35 13.20
CA ASN A 165 -1.46 -14.29 12.70
C ASN A 165 -1.17 -15.68 13.28
N ALA A 166 -0.84 -15.76 14.58
CA ALA A 166 -0.93 -17.03 15.26
C ALA A 166 -2.41 -17.35 15.35
N LYS A 167 -2.92 -18.16 14.41
CA LYS A 167 -4.16 -18.88 14.62
C LYS A 167 -3.90 -19.75 15.85
N ILE A 168 -4.37 -19.30 17.01
CA ILE A 168 -4.39 -20.13 18.20
C ILE A 168 -5.35 -21.26 17.84
N TYR A 169 -4.79 -22.38 17.40
CA TYR A 169 -5.53 -23.63 17.28
C TYR A 169 -5.84 -24.04 18.72
N VAL A 170 -6.95 -23.50 19.26
CA VAL A 170 -7.53 -24.03 20.47
C VAL A 170 -8.08 -25.39 20.09
N GLN A 171 -7.26 -26.44 20.27
CA GLN A 171 -7.79 -27.79 20.31
C GLN A 171 -8.65 -27.85 21.57
N LYS A 172 -9.97 -27.72 21.36
CA LYS A 172 -11.00 -28.05 22.34
C LYS A 172 -10.82 -29.53 22.66
N GLU A 173 -10.04 -29.79 23.72
CA GLU A 173 -9.71 -31.10 24.27
C GLU A 173 -8.89 -32.00 23.31
N THR A 174 -7.81 -32.61 23.82
CA THR A 174 -6.91 -33.43 23.00
C THR A 174 -7.53 -34.77 22.63
N GLY A 175 -8.51 -35.26 23.41
CA GLY A 175 -9.14 -36.57 23.31
C GLY A 175 -8.21 -37.75 23.60
N VAL A 176 -7.01 -37.49 24.11
CA VAL A 176 -5.96 -38.49 24.37
C VAL A 176 -5.69 -38.52 25.88
N THR A 177 -5.60 -39.73 26.44
CA THR A 177 -5.40 -40.00 27.88
C THR A 177 -4.15 -40.85 28.10
N PHE A 178 -3.76 -41.11 29.37
CA PHE A 178 -2.60 -41.98 29.64
C PHE A 178 -2.81 -43.42 29.18
N LYS A 179 -4.07 -43.83 28.98
CA LYS A 179 -4.41 -45.15 28.41
C LYS A 179 -3.95 -45.29 26.96
N ASP A 180 -3.83 -44.18 26.23
CA ASP A 180 -3.42 -44.16 24.83
C ASP A 180 -1.88 -44.13 24.67
N VAL A 181 -1.14 -44.05 25.79
CA VAL A 181 0.33 -44.07 25.81
C VAL A 181 0.79 -45.44 26.30
N ALA A 182 1.46 -46.20 25.44
CA ALA A 182 2.05 -47.49 25.81
C ALA A 182 3.41 -47.31 26.50
N GLY A 183 3.60 -48.01 27.63
CA GLY A 183 4.85 -47.97 28.43
C GLY A 183 5.11 -46.62 29.11
N GLN A 184 6.39 -46.31 29.36
CA GLN A 184 6.83 -45.06 30.02
C GLN A 184 6.22 -44.89 31.43
N GLU A 185 6.14 -45.98 32.19
CA GLU A 185 5.44 -45.99 33.49
C GLU A 185 6.06 -45.00 34.49
N GLU A 186 7.38 -44.86 34.51
CA GLU A 186 8.08 -43.89 35.37
C GLU A 186 7.74 -42.43 34.99
N ALA A 187 7.59 -42.17 33.69
CA ALA A 187 7.24 -40.84 33.20
C ALA A 187 5.75 -40.53 33.45
N LYS A 188 4.86 -41.52 33.31
CA LYS A 188 3.44 -41.38 33.65
C LYS A 188 3.25 -41.10 35.14
N GLU A 189 3.94 -41.82 36.01
CA GLU A 189 3.88 -41.61 37.47
C GLU A 189 4.32 -40.18 37.83
N SER A 190 5.44 -39.72 37.27
CA SER A 190 5.93 -38.34 37.48
C SER A 190 4.96 -37.28 36.96
N LEU A 191 4.31 -37.54 35.82
CA LEU A 191 3.34 -36.62 35.22
C LEU A 191 1.96 -36.69 35.88
N GLN A 192 1.64 -37.76 36.60
CA GLN A 192 0.41 -37.86 37.39
C GLN A 192 0.38 -36.79 38.49
N GLU A 193 1.53 -36.47 39.07
CA GLU A 193 1.68 -35.34 39.99
C GLU A 193 1.30 -34.02 39.31
N VAL A 194 1.80 -33.80 38.09
CA VAL A 194 1.45 -32.63 37.23
C VAL A 194 -0.05 -32.55 36.96
N VAL A 195 -0.71 -33.70 36.72
CA VAL A 195 -2.16 -33.74 36.53
C VAL A 195 -2.92 -33.37 37.81
N ASP A 196 -2.48 -33.84 38.99
CA ASP A 196 -3.11 -33.48 40.27
C ASP A 196 -2.89 -31.99 40.60
N PHE A 197 -1.70 -31.45 40.29
CA PHE A 197 -1.43 -30.01 40.40
C PHE A 197 -2.38 -29.17 39.55
N LEU A 198 -2.68 -29.61 38.32
CA LEU A 198 -3.58 -28.90 37.41
C LEU A 198 -5.05 -28.94 37.88
N HIS A 199 -5.47 -30.04 38.53
CA HIS A 199 -6.83 -30.15 39.08
C HIS A 199 -7.00 -29.38 40.41
N ASN A 200 -6.01 -29.45 41.30
CA ASN A 200 -6.13 -28.98 42.68
C ASN A 200 -5.01 -28.00 43.08
N PRO A 201 -4.82 -26.87 42.38
CA PRO A 201 -3.70 -25.97 42.65
C PRO A 201 -3.74 -25.37 44.08
N GLY A 202 -4.93 -25.17 44.65
CA GLY A 202 -5.11 -24.60 45.99
C GLY A 202 -4.48 -25.43 47.11
N LYS A 203 -4.62 -26.76 47.05
CA LYS A 203 -4.06 -27.72 48.03
C LYS A 203 -2.54 -27.56 48.18
N TYR A 204 -1.85 -27.28 47.07
CA TYR A 204 -0.40 -27.14 47.03
C TYR A 204 0.07 -25.74 47.43
N ILE A 205 -0.72 -24.71 47.14
CA ILE A 205 -0.45 -23.33 47.57
C ILE A 205 -0.59 -23.18 49.08
N GLU A 206 -1.60 -23.84 49.69
CA GLU A 206 -1.85 -23.79 51.14
C GLU A 206 -0.71 -24.35 51.98
N ILE A 207 -0.03 -25.39 51.48
CA ILE A 207 1.15 -26.00 52.14
C ILE A 207 2.46 -25.30 51.76
N GLY A 208 2.41 -24.21 50.98
CA GLY A 208 3.58 -23.45 50.55
C GLY A 208 4.44 -24.12 49.48
N ALA A 209 3.92 -25.14 48.79
CA ALA A 209 4.64 -25.82 47.71
C ALA A 209 4.75 -24.90 46.48
N LYS A 210 5.94 -24.88 45.85
CA LYS A 210 6.15 -24.13 44.61
C LYS A 210 5.65 -24.96 43.42
N LEU A 211 4.69 -24.42 42.68
CA LEU A 211 4.17 -25.09 41.48
C LEU A 211 5.28 -25.18 40.42
N PRO A 212 5.48 -26.35 39.79
CA PRO A 212 6.37 -26.47 38.64
C PRO A 212 5.86 -25.61 37.50
N LYS A 213 6.74 -24.77 36.94
CA LYS A 213 6.37 -23.83 35.85
C LYS A 213 6.44 -24.46 34.46
N GLY A 214 7.05 -25.64 34.34
CA GLY A 214 7.20 -26.37 33.08
C GLY A 214 7.98 -27.65 33.28
N ALA A 215 7.81 -28.58 32.34
CA ALA A 215 8.52 -29.84 32.27
C ALA A 215 9.18 -29.98 30.89
N LEU A 216 10.42 -30.47 30.84
CA LEU A 216 11.14 -30.73 29.60
C LEU A 216 11.20 -32.23 29.35
N LEU A 217 10.49 -32.70 28.33
CA LEU A 217 10.53 -34.10 27.89
C LEU A 217 11.69 -34.29 26.91
N VAL A 218 12.68 -35.11 27.29
CA VAL A 218 13.89 -35.38 26.47
C VAL A 218 13.91 -36.83 26.03
N GLY A 219 14.33 -37.08 24.78
CA GLY A 219 14.53 -38.42 24.26
C GLY A 219 14.60 -38.45 22.72
N PRO A 220 14.99 -39.59 22.12
CA PRO A 220 15.07 -39.76 20.67
C PRO A 220 13.78 -39.37 19.91
N PRO A 221 13.83 -38.96 18.64
CA PRO A 221 12.62 -38.67 17.88
C PRO A 221 11.70 -39.91 17.81
N GLY A 222 10.38 -39.69 17.84
CA GLY A 222 9.39 -40.79 17.76
C GLY A 222 9.03 -41.48 19.08
N THR A 223 9.64 -41.13 20.22
CA THR A 223 9.35 -41.75 21.53
C THR A 223 8.06 -41.28 22.22
N GLY A 224 7.12 -40.67 21.49
CA GLY A 224 5.82 -40.28 22.06
C GLY A 224 5.82 -39.05 22.98
N LYS A 225 6.87 -38.22 23.02
CA LYS A 225 6.91 -37.00 23.88
C LYS A 225 5.70 -36.08 23.69
N THR A 226 5.36 -35.76 22.45
CA THR A 226 4.19 -34.92 22.13
C THR A 226 2.87 -35.62 22.48
N LEU A 227 2.83 -36.96 22.35
CA LEU A 227 1.65 -37.76 22.68
C LEU A 227 1.43 -37.77 24.21
N LEU A 228 2.50 -37.93 24.99
CA LEU A 228 2.49 -37.89 26.44
C LEU A 228 2.07 -36.49 26.95
N ALA A 229 2.56 -35.41 26.34
CA ALA A 229 2.12 -34.05 26.66
C ALA A 229 0.61 -33.83 26.37
N ARG A 230 0.09 -34.40 25.28
CA ARG A 230 -1.35 -34.37 24.96
C ARG A 230 -2.17 -35.21 25.93
N ALA A 231 -1.64 -36.33 26.40
CA ALA A 231 -2.26 -37.19 27.40
C ALA A 231 -2.40 -36.48 28.76
N VAL A 232 -1.36 -35.77 29.21
CA VAL A 232 -1.41 -34.95 30.45
C VAL A 232 -2.53 -33.92 30.39
N ALA A 233 -2.65 -33.19 29.28
CA ALA A 233 -3.72 -32.21 29.11
C ALA A 233 -5.11 -32.83 29.05
N GLY A 234 -5.24 -34.03 28.46
CA GLY A 234 -6.49 -34.79 28.39
C GLY A 234 -6.91 -35.34 29.76
N GLU A 235 -5.99 -35.90 30.54
CA GLU A 235 -6.23 -36.32 31.92
C GLU A 235 -6.65 -35.13 32.80
N ALA A 236 -5.97 -33.99 32.64
CA ALA A 236 -6.27 -32.75 33.37
C ALA A 236 -7.53 -32.00 32.88
N HIS A 237 -8.14 -32.41 31.77
CA HIS A 237 -9.26 -31.70 31.12
C HIS A 237 -9.00 -30.20 30.90
N VAL A 238 -7.75 -29.85 30.54
CA VAL A 238 -7.34 -28.47 30.25
C VAL A 238 -7.07 -28.26 28.76
N PRO A 239 -7.20 -27.02 28.23
CA PRO A 239 -6.82 -26.72 26.86
C PRO A 239 -5.34 -27.02 26.59
N PHE A 240 -5.04 -27.63 25.44
CA PHE A 240 -3.68 -27.93 25.01
C PHE A 240 -3.26 -26.98 23.88
N PHE A 241 -2.17 -26.24 24.11
CA PHE A 241 -1.56 -25.36 23.12
C PHE A 241 -0.25 -25.97 22.61
N SER A 242 -0.12 -26.11 21.30
CA SER A 242 1.09 -26.64 20.66
C SER A 242 1.71 -25.60 19.74
N LEU A 243 2.97 -25.26 19.99
CA LEU A 243 3.77 -24.34 19.18
C LEU A 243 5.14 -24.98 18.94
N ALA A 244 5.68 -24.86 17.72
CA ALA A 244 7.01 -25.35 17.43
C ALA A 244 8.04 -24.27 17.74
N GLY A 245 9.22 -24.65 18.26
CA GLY A 245 10.31 -23.70 18.52
C GLY A 245 10.78 -22.97 17.25
N SER A 246 10.65 -23.61 16.09
CA SER A 246 10.90 -23.01 14.78
C SER A 246 9.97 -21.84 14.46
N ASP A 247 8.77 -21.79 15.04
CA ASP A 247 7.80 -20.72 14.80
C ASP A 247 8.23 -19.38 15.41
N PHE A 248 9.25 -19.40 16.28
CA PHE A 248 9.80 -18.22 16.95
C PHE A 248 11.09 -17.71 16.30
N VAL A 249 11.67 -18.45 15.37
CA VAL A 249 12.91 -18.08 14.67
C VAL A 249 12.54 -17.52 13.30
N GLU A 250 12.50 -16.19 13.20
CA GLU A 250 12.24 -15.48 11.95
C GLU A 250 13.42 -14.59 11.56
N MET A 251 13.53 -14.28 10.26
CA MET A 251 14.60 -13.44 9.71
C MET A 251 14.57 -11.99 10.21
N TYR A 252 13.45 -11.55 10.82
CA TYR A 252 13.26 -10.19 11.30
C TYR A 252 13.41 -10.11 12.82
N VAL A 253 14.16 -9.11 13.29
CA VAL A 253 14.37 -8.87 14.71
C VAL A 253 13.07 -8.35 15.35
N GLY A 254 12.65 -8.93 16.47
CA GLY A 254 11.52 -8.45 17.28
C GLY A 254 10.16 -9.12 17.01
N VAL A 255 9.97 -9.77 15.86
CA VAL A 255 8.73 -10.51 15.57
C VAL A 255 8.59 -11.79 16.41
N GLY A 256 9.71 -12.49 16.68
CA GLY A 256 9.70 -13.66 17.58
C GLY A 256 9.33 -13.31 19.02
N ALA A 257 9.88 -12.21 19.56
CA ALA A 257 9.57 -11.73 20.91
C ALA A 257 8.09 -11.31 21.06
N SER A 258 7.50 -10.75 20.00
CA SER A 258 6.08 -10.39 19.97
C SER A 258 5.13 -11.60 19.95
N ARG A 259 5.60 -12.82 19.63
CA ARG A 259 4.78 -14.05 19.72
C ARG A 259 4.79 -14.68 21.11
N VAL A 260 5.81 -14.39 21.93
CA VAL A 260 5.96 -14.95 23.29
C VAL A 260 5.11 -14.19 24.31
N ARG A 261 4.88 -12.89 24.09
CA ARG A 261 4.16 -11.99 24.99
C ARG A 261 2.68 -11.87 24.59
#